data_AF-A0AAU0NID6-F1
#
_entry.id   AF-A0AAU0NID6-F1
#
_cell.length_a   1.000
_cell.length_b   1.000
_cell.length_c   1.000
_cell.angle_alpha   90.00
_cell.angle_beta   90.00
_cell.angle_gamma   90.00
#
_symmetry.space_group_name_H-M   'P 1'
#
loop_
_entity.id
_entity.type
_entity.pdbx_description
1 polymer ?
#
loop_
_entity_poly.entity_id
_entity_poly.type
_entity_poly.pdbx_seq_one_letter_code
_entity_poly.pdbx_strand_id
1 'polypeptide(L)'
;MKNIQAIGRNKMIKTNHFMKRTSQRGITKAMVNYALEHGEIDGDKVIVNRKLILRHREEMLRELAVMAKLLDKGGIVVVSEYESLITAYDFDSRKNKYS
;
A
#
# COMPACT_ATOMS: atom_id res chain seq x y z
N MET A 1 9.44 1.24 9.46
CA MET A 1 9.30 2.71 9.58
C MET A 1 7.88 3.10 9.25
N LYS A 2 7.10 3.64 10.20
CA LYS A 2 5.74 4.13 9.91
C LYS A 2 5.88 5.42 9.09
N ASN A 3 5.24 5.47 7.92
CA ASN A 3 5.22 6.65 7.05
C ASN A 3 4.73 7.88 7.82
N ILE A 4 5.66 8.76 8.21
CA ILE A 4 5.39 10.04 8.90
C ILE A 4 4.43 10.93 8.07
N GLN A 5 4.29 10.68 6.77
CA GLN A 5 3.36 11.41 5.90
C GLN A 5 1.88 10.97 5.99
N ALA A 6 1.56 9.77 6.52
CA ALA A 6 0.18 9.28 6.57
C ALA A 6 -0.66 10.03 7.63
N ILE A 7 -0.03 10.53 8.68
CA ILE A 7 -0.68 11.17 9.83
C ILE A 7 -1.24 12.58 9.47
N GLY A 8 -0.70 13.22 8.43
CA GLY A 8 -1.10 14.58 8.01
C GLY A 8 -2.24 14.65 6.98
N ARG A 9 -2.57 13.55 6.28
CA ARG A 9 -3.46 13.58 5.11
C ARG A 9 -4.94 13.40 5.42
N ASN A 10 -5.28 12.88 6.61
CA ASN A 10 -6.66 12.69 7.04
C ASN A 10 -7.32 13.98 7.57
N LYS A 11 -6.66 15.15 7.41
CA LYS A 11 -7.06 16.44 8.00
C LYS A 11 -7.34 17.55 6.97
N MET A 12 -7.34 17.26 5.67
CA MET A 12 -7.62 18.29 4.66
C MET A 12 -9.12 18.60 4.56
N ILE A 13 -9.46 19.88 4.72
CA ILE A 13 -10.83 20.39 4.59
C ILE A 13 -11.22 20.43 3.11
N LYS A 14 -12.38 19.86 2.77
CA LYS A 14 -12.91 19.87 1.40
C LYS A 14 -13.79 21.10 1.21
N THR A 15 -13.46 21.92 0.22
CA THR A 15 -14.28 23.09 -0.14
C THR A 15 -15.44 22.68 -1.06
N ASN A 16 -16.49 23.50 -1.11
CA ASN A 16 -17.61 23.30 -2.05
C ASN A 16 -17.13 23.29 -3.51
N HIS A 17 -16.15 24.12 -3.85
CA HIS A 17 -15.56 24.13 -5.19
C HIS A 17 -14.88 22.79 -5.51
N PHE A 18 -14.09 22.25 -4.58
CA PHE A 18 -13.46 20.94 -4.75
C PHE A 18 -14.51 19.85 -5.01
N MET A 19 -15.53 19.75 -4.16
CA MET A 19 -16.58 18.73 -4.29
C MET A 19 -17.34 18.84 -5.62
N LYS A 20 -17.67 20.05 -6.05
CA LYS A 20 -18.31 20.31 -7.36
C LYS A 20 -17.39 19.88 -8.51
N ARG A 21 -16.11 20.24 -8.47
CA ARG A 21 -15.15 19.92 -9.54
C ARG A 21 -14.82 18.44 -9.63
N THR A 22 -14.73 17.72 -8.52
CA THR A 22 -14.48 16.27 -8.54
C THR A 22 -15.67 15.54 -9.17
N SER A 23 -16.90 15.90 -8.78
CA SER A 23 -18.12 15.34 -9.37
C SER A 23 -18.22 15.62 -10.87
N GLN A 24 -18.02 16.87 -11.30
CA GLN A 24 -18.06 17.26 -12.72
C GLN A 24 -17.04 16.54 -13.60
N ARG A 25 -15.92 16.06 -13.02
CA ARG A 25 -14.83 15.40 -13.74
C ARG A 25 -14.82 13.88 -13.56
N GLY A 26 -15.81 13.31 -12.88
CA GLY A 26 -15.83 11.87 -12.58
C GLY A 26 -14.69 11.41 -11.66
N ILE A 27 -14.14 12.31 -10.84
CA ILE A 27 -13.05 12.01 -9.91
C ILE A 27 -13.67 11.53 -8.60
N THR A 28 -13.45 10.27 -8.26
CA THR A 28 -14.01 9.66 -7.05
C THR A 28 -13.18 9.99 -5.80
N LYS A 29 -13.77 9.80 -4.61
CA LYS A 29 -13.04 9.89 -3.34
C LYS A 29 -11.84 8.94 -3.30
N ALA A 30 -11.99 7.74 -3.86
CA ALA A 30 -10.90 6.76 -3.91
C ALA A 30 -9.73 7.25 -4.77
N MET A 31 -10.00 7.88 -5.92
CA MET A 31 -8.94 8.47 -6.77
C MET A 31 -8.21 9.63 -6.07
N VAL A 32 -8.94 10.49 -5.36
CA VAL A 32 -8.35 11.56 -4.56
C VAL A 32 -7.47 10.98 -3.46
N ASN A 33 -7.99 10.02 -2.69
CA ASN A 33 -7.24 9.38 -1.61
C ASN A 33 -5.97 8.70 -2.14
N TYR A 34 -6.08 7.97 -3.25
CA TYR A 34 -4.93 7.35 -3.90
C TYR A 34 -3.87 8.39 -4.28
N ALA A 35 -4.28 9.51 -4.89
CA ALA A 35 -3.36 10.58 -5.21
C ALA A 35 -2.69 11.15 -3.95
N LEU A 36 -3.44 11.40 -2.88
CA LEU A 36 -2.87 11.88 -1.63
C LEU A 36 -1.90 10.89 -1.00
N GLU A 37 -2.19 9.59 -1.03
CA GLU A 37 -1.37 8.55 -0.41
C GLU A 37 -0.10 8.23 -1.19
N HIS A 38 -0.20 8.20 -2.52
CA HIS A 38 0.81 7.63 -3.40
C HIS A 38 1.39 8.60 -4.44
N GLY A 39 0.78 9.78 -4.62
CA GLY A 39 1.19 10.76 -5.62
C GLY A 39 2.51 11.44 -5.30
N GLU A 40 3.17 11.94 -6.34
CA GLU A 40 4.40 12.71 -6.24
C GLU A 40 4.05 14.18 -5.95
N ILE A 41 4.74 14.81 -5.01
CA ILE A 41 4.52 16.22 -4.63
C ILE A 41 5.33 17.13 -5.56
N ASP A 42 4.66 18.11 -6.17
CA ASP A 42 5.26 19.17 -6.98
C ASP A 42 4.69 20.53 -6.53
N GLY A 43 5.44 21.23 -5.67
CA GLY A 43 4.98 22.46 -5.05
C GLY A 43 3.69 22.27 -4.24
N ASP A 44 2.61 22.90 -4.70
CA ASP A 44 1.27 22.83 -4.11
C ASP A 44 0.39 21.70 -4.68
N LYS A 45 0.93 20.87 -5.59
CA LYS A 45 0.20 19.81 -6.27
C LYS A 45 0.63 18.44 -5.80
N VAL A 46 -0.30 17.50 -5.88
CA VAL A 46 -0.05 16.07 -5.76
C VAL A 46 -0.43 15.41 -7.08
N ILE A 47 0.55 14.80 -7.74
CA ILE A 47 0.44 14.34 -9.12
C ILE A 47 0.48 12.82 -9.17
N VAL A 48 -0.51 12.25 -9.86
CA VAL A 48 -0.50 10.85 -10.28
C VAL A 48 -0.49 10.81 -11.80
N ASN A 49 0.65 10.41 -12.37
CA ASN A 49 0.82 10.27 -13.81
C ASN A 49 0.76 8.80 -14.24
N ARG A 50 0.70 8.55 -15.56
CA ARG A 50 0.63 7.19 -16.12
C ARG A 50 1.82 6.32 -15.70
N LYS A 51 3.03 6.88 -15.64
CA LYS A 51 4.25 6.14 -15.27
C LYS A 51 4.19 5.64 -13.83
N LEU A 52 3.71 6.49 -12.91
CA LEU A 52 3.50 6.14 -11.50
C LEU A 52 2.44 5.04 -11.35
N ILE A 53 1.31 5.17 -12.06
CA ILE A 53 0.24 4.16 -12.04
C ILE A 53 0.77 2.80 -12.51
N LEU A 54 1.49 2.76 -13.64
CA LEU A 54 2.03 1.51 -14.18
C LEU A 54 3.02 0.86 -13.21
N ARG A 55 3.91 1.67 -12.62
CA ARG A 55 4.89 1.21 -11.61
C ARG A 55 4.20 0.58 -10.40
N HIS A 56 3.27 1.29 -9.77
CA HIS A 56 2.54 0.78 -8.61
C HIS A 56 1.70 -0.46 -8.97
N ARG A 57 1.09 -0.49 -10.17
CA ARG A 57 0.37 -1.67 -10.63
C ARG A 57 1.28 -2.89 -10.75
N GLU A 58 2.46 -2.73 -11.31
CA GLU A 58 3.43 -3.83 -11.42
C GLU A 58 3.94 -4.30 -10.04
N GLU A 59 4.16 -3.37 -9.11
CA GLU A 59 4.52 -3.69 -7.72
C GLU A 59 3.42 -4.52 -7.06
N MET A 60 2.16 -4.08 -7.15
CA MET A 60 1.01 -4.83 -6.61
C MET A 60 0.87 -6.22 -7.25
N LEU A 61 1.07 -6.34 -8.57
CA LEU A 61 1.02 -7.64 -9.25
C LEU A 61 2.14 -8.58 -8.78
N ARG A 62 3.35 -8.06 -8.53
CA ARG A 62 4.44 -8.84 -7.94
C ARG A 62 4.11 -9.28 -6.52
N GLU A 63 3.56 -8.40 -5.70
CA GLU A 63 3.13 -8.75 -4.34
C GLU A 63 2.04 -9.82 -4.35
N LEU A 64 1.02 -9.69 -5.20
CA LEU A 64 -0.03 -10.69 -5.37
C LEU A 64 0.54 -12.06 -5.79
N ALA A 65 1.53 -12.07 -6.68
CA ALA A 65 2.20 -13.31 -7.09
C ALA A 65 2.98 -13.96 -5.93
N VAL A 66 3.59 -13.16 -5.05
CA VAL A 66 4.23 -13.66 -3.82
C VAL A 66 3.17 -14.19 -2.85
N MET A 67 2.08 -13.46 -2.62
CA MET A 67 0.97 -13.89 -1.76
C MET A 67 0.36 -15.21 -2.22
N ALA A 68 0.17 -15.39 -3.53
CA ALA A 68 -0.31 -16.65 -4.09
C ALA A 68 0.59 -17.83 -3.71
N LYS A 69 1.92 -17.68 -3.88
CA LYS A 69 2.89 -18.71 -3.46
C LYS A 69 2.88 -18.96 -1.96
N LEU A 70 2.70 -17.92 -1.15
CA LEU A 70 2.58 -18.06 0.30
C LEU A 70 1.30 -18.83 0.68
N LEU A 71 0.18 -18.58 -0.01
CA LEU A 71 -1.06 -19.33 0.18
C LEU A 71 -0.88 -20.80 -0.20
N ASP A 72 -0.22 -21.09 -1.33
CA ASP A 72 0.08 -22.47 -1.76
C ASP A 72 0.93 -23.22 -0.71
N LYS A 73 1.81 -22.50 0.00
CA LYS A 73 2.66 -23.04 1.08
C LYS A 73 1.95 -23.12 2.44
N GLY A 74 0.73 -22.58 2.57
CA GLY A 74 0.02 -22.46 3.85
C GLY A 74 0.57 -21.38 4.78
N GLY A 75 1.40 -20.46 4.26
CA GLY A 75 2.17 -19.47 5.01
C GLY A 75 3.63 -19.90 5.24
N ILE A 76 4.44 -19.01 5.81
CA ILE A 76 5.84 -19.28 6.15
C ILE A 76 6.16 -18.78 7.56
N VAL A 77 7.13 -19.42 8.20
CA VAL A 77 7.77 -18.97 9.43
C VAL A 77 9.22 -18.62 9.11
N VAL A 78 9.67 -17.46 9.57
CA VAL A 78 11.07 -17.03 9.48
C VAL A 78 11.59 -16.84 10.88
N VAL A 79 12.71 -17.50 11.20
CA VAL A 79 13.41 -17.36 12.48
C VAL A 79 14.62 -16.46 12.27
N SER A 80 14.73 -15.43 13.08
CA SER A 80 15.84 -14.47 13.07
C SER A 80 16.33 -14.21 14.48
N GLU A 81 17.61 -13.92 14.62
CA GLU A 81 18.23 -13.49 15.88
C GLU A 81 19.13 -12.28 15.62
N TYR A 82 18.94 -11.22 16.39
CA TYR A 82 19.52 -9.89 16.14
C TYR A 82 19.27 -9.41 14.70
N GLU A 83 20.33 -9.27 13.90
CA GLU A 83 20.30 -8.84 12.49
C GLU A 83 20.45 -10.02 11.51
N SER A 84 20.47 -11.26 12.00
CA SER A 84 20.69 -12.46 11.21
C SER A 84 19.42 -13.27 10.99
N LEU A 85 19.19 -13.70 9.75
CA LEU A 85 18.17 -14.69 9.41
C LEU A 85 18.74 -16.09 9.65
N ILE A 86 18.15 -16.85 10.56
CA ILE A 86 18.61 -18.20 10.93
C ILE A 86 18.03 -19.24 9.98
N THR A 87 16.71 -19.28 9.83
CA THR A 87 16.02 -20.29 9.00
C THR A 87 14.62 -19.84 8.57
N ALA A 88 14.04 -20.51 7.57
CA ALA A 88 12.67 -20.35 7.16
C ALA A 88 12.04 -21.70 6.80
N TYR A 89 10.77 -21.90 7.15
CA TYR A 89 10.02 -23.13 6.85
C TYR A 89 8.53 -22.83 6.67
N ASP A 90 7.80 -23.76 6.04
CA ASP A 90 6.36 -23.60 5.78
C ASP A 90 5.55 -23.62 7.08
N PHE A 91 4.52 -22.77 7.18
CA PHE A 91 3.68 -22.71 8.38
C PHE A 91 2.78 -23.95 8.49
N ASP A 92 2.94 -24.71 9.57
CA ASP A 92 2.06 -25.82 9.97
C ASP A 92 1.29 -25.47 11.23
N SER A 93 -0.04 -25.34 11.14
CA SER A 93 -0.93 -24.94 12.24
C SER A 93 -0.95 -25.92 13.43
N ARG A 94 -0.55 -27.17 13.23
CA ARG A 94 -0.48 -28.18 14.31
C ARG A 94 0.78 -28.01 15.16
N LYS A 95 1.87 -27.53 14.55
CA LYS A 95 3.19 -27.40 15.18
C LYS A 95 3.48 -25.97 15.63
N ASN A 96 3.02 -24.98 14.86
CA ASN A 96 3.24 -23.57 15.11
C ASN A 96 1.96 -22.98 15.72
N LYS A 97 1.81 -23.11 17.04
CA LYS A 97 0.76 -22.40 17.79
C LYS A 97 1.23 -20.96 18.02
N TYR A 98 0.52 -20.01 17.44
CA TYR A 98 0.61 -18.63 17.87
C TYR A 98 -0.47 -18.41 18.94
N SER A 99 -0.07 -17.98 20.15
CA SER A 99 -0.99 -17.43 21.15
C SER A 99 -1.31 -15.98 20.83
#